data_AF-R7RXA5-F1
#
_entry.id   AF-R7RXA5-F1
#
_cell.length_a   1.000
_cell.length_b   1.000
_cell.length_c   1.000
_cell.angle_alpha   90.00
_cell.angle_beta   90.00
_cell.angle_gamma   90.00
#
_symmetry.space_group_name_H-M   'P 1'
#
loop_
_entity.id
_entity.type
_entity.pdbx_description
1 polymer ?
#
loop_
_entity_poly.entity_id
_entity_poly.type
_entity_poly.pdbx_seq_one_letter_code
_entity_poly.pdbx_strand_id
1 'polypeptide(L)'
;APKLYSYCADQVDQLLSHPAHEELERPFANSVYTTFTANMGPKSAMFKHVDSQNDAHVWCAITNGGRFDFKKGGHMVLYDLKLIIEFPPGCTAI
;
A
#
# COMPACT_ATOMS: atom_id res chain seq x y z
N ALA A 1 5.12 -0.25 -13.85
CA ALA A 1 6.15 0.71 -14.28
C ALA A 1 7.55 0.10 -14.07
N PRO A 2 8.18 -0.50 -15.10
CA PRO A 2 9.43 -1.26 -14.92
C PRO A 2 10.61 -0.43 -14.41
N LYS A 3 10.78 0.80 -14.89
CA LYS A 3 11.85 1.71 -14.44
C LYS A 3 11.71 2.08 -12.95
N LEU A 4 10.48 2.36 -12.51
CA LEU A 4 10.19 2.66 -11.11
C LEU A 4 10.45 1.44 -10.23
N TYR A 5 10.08 0.25 -10.69
CA TYR A 5 10.40 -0.99 -9.98
C TYR A 5 11.91 -1.17 -9.79
N SER A 6 12.70 -1.05 -10.87
CA SER A 6 14.17 -1.15 -10.78
C SER A 6 14.75 -0.10 -9.84
N TYR A 7 14.29 1.15 -9.95
CA TYR A 7 14.70 2.21 -9.03
C TYR A 7 14.43 1.84 -7.57
N CYS A 8 13.21 1.43 -7.23
CA CYS A 8 12.88 1.04 -5.86
C CYS A 8 13.69 -0.19 -5.41
N ALA A 9 13.90 -1.18 -6.28
CA ALA A 9 14.70 -2.36 -5.95
C ALA A 9 16.13 -1.97 -5.58
N ASP A 10 16.78 -1.15 -6.42
CA ASP A 10 18.13 -0.65 -6.20
C ASP A 10 18.24 0.17 -4.90
N GLN A 11 17.25 1.03 -4.63
CA GLN A 11 17.23 1.85 -3.40
C GLN A 11 17.08 0.98 -2.14
N VAL A 12 16.20 -0.04 -2.17
CA VAL A 12 16.03 -0.92 -1.01
C VAL A 12 17.25 -1.81 -0.81
N ASP A 13 17.88 -2.31 -1.87
CA ASP A 13 19.13 -3.09 -1.75
C ASP A 13 20.27 -2.25 -1.16
N GLN A 14 20.40 -0.99 -1.59
CA GLN A 14 21.37 -0.05 -1.00
C GLN A 14 21.09 0.16 0.49
N LEU A 15 19.83 0.43 0.86
CA LEU A 15 19.42 0.65 2.25
C LEU A 15 19.75 -0.55 3.15
N LEU A 16 19.40 -1.76 2.71
CA LEU A 16 19.62 -3.00 3.47
C LEU A 16 21.10 -3.41 3.55
N SER A 17 21.93 -2.99 2.58
CA SER A 17 23.37 -3.25 2.61
C SER A 17 24.16 -2.25 3.48
N HIS A 18 23.52 -1.20 3.98
CA HIS A 18 24.19 -0.12 4.67
C HIS A 18 24.51 -0.52 6.14
N PRO A 19 25.77 -0.41 6.60
CA PRO A 19 26.18 -0.85 7.95
C PRO A 19 25.50 -0.12 9.12
N ALA A 20 24.87 1.03 8.85
CA ALA A 20 24.11 1.77 9.87
C ALA A 20 22.67 1.25 10.07
N HIS A 21 22.24 0.27 9.28
CA HIS A 21 20.86 -0.21 9.18
C HIS A 21 20.78 -1.74 9.19
N GLU A 22 21.69 -2.40 9.92
CA GLU A 22 21.75 -3.87 10.01
C GLU A 22 20.47 -4.49 10.62
N GLU A 23 19.67 -3.69 11.31
CA GLU A 23 18.38 -4.08 11.90
C GLU A 23 17.21 -4.08 10.90
N LEU A 24 17.38 -3.50 9.72
CA LEU A 24 16.31 -3.39 8.74
C LEU A 24 16.11 -4.69 7.98
N GLU A 25 14.85 -5.11 7.88
CA GLU A 25 14.45 -6.28 7.09
C GLU A 25 13.27 -5.93 6.18
N ARG A 26 13.16 -6.63 5.05
CA ARG A 26 11.97 -6.51 4.18
C ARG A 26 10.77 -7.15 4.88
N PRO A 27 9.57 -6.56 4.80
CA PRO A 27 8.36 -7.19 5.33
C PRO A 27 8.03 -8.51 4.62
N PHE A 28 8.47 -8.65 3.35
CA PHE A 28 8.38 -9.88 2.58
C PHE A 28 9.63 -10.03 1.69
N ALA A 29 10.17 -11.24 1.57
CA ALA A 29 11.44 -11.52 0.89
C ALA A 29 11.50 -10.99 -0.56
N ASN A 30 10.39 -11.02 -1.30
CA ASN A 30 10.32 -10.60 -2.71
C ASN A 30 9.53 -9.30 -2.92
N SER A 31 9.36 -8.48 -1.87
CA SER A 31 8.67 -7.20 -1.97
C SER A 31 9.64 -6.07 -2.26
N VAL A 32 9.29 -5.22 -3.24
CA VAL A 32 9.99 -3.95 -3.49
C VAL A 32 9.57 -2.86 -2.51
N TYR A 33 8.43 -3.03 -1.82
CA TYR A 33 8.00 -2.14 -0.74
C TYR A 33 8.75 -2.47 0.55
N THR A 34 9.15 -1.41 1.27
CA THR A 34 9.83 -1.48 2.57
C THR A 34 8.87 -1.63 3.75
N THR A 35 7.59 -1.34 3.55
CA THR A 35 6.56 -1.37 4.59
C THR A 35 5.31 -2.08 4.12
N PHE A 36 4.54 -2.59 5.08
CA PHE A 36 3.23 -3.20 4.85
C PHE A 36 2.30 -2.83 6.01
N THR A 37 1.03 -2.60 5.71
CA THR A 37 0.01 -2.32 6.71
C THR A 37 -1.22 -3.17 6.46
N ALA A 38 -1.70 -3.84 7.50
CA ALA A 38 -2.94 -4.61 7.45
C ALA A 38 -4.04 -3.92 8.27
N ASN A 39 -5.07 -3.46 7.57
CA ASN A 39 -6.27 -2.88 8.18
C ASN A 39 -7.28 -3.98 8.52
N MET A 40 -7.22 -4.52 9.74
CA MET A 40 -8.02 -5.69 10.14
C MET A 40 -9.38 -5.34 10.77
N GLY A 41 -10.26 -6.34 10.79
CA GLY A 41 -11.66 -6.22 11.20
C GLY A 41 -11.92 -6.17 12.72
N PRO A 42 -13.21 -6.20 13.14
CA PRO A 42 -14.37 -6.61 12.35
C PRO A 42 -14.88 -5.55 11.36
N LYS A 43 -14.50 -4.29 11.53
CA LYS A 43 -14.73 -3.18 10.59
C LYS A 43 -13.50 -2.28 10.60
N SER A 44 -12.97 -1.97 9.44
CA SER A 44 -11.90 -0.99 9.29
C SER A 44 -12.39 0.18 8.45
N ALA A 45 -12.11 1.40 8.93
CA ALA A 45 -12.43 2.65 8.25
C ALA A 45 -11.39 3.69 8.66
N MET A 46 -11.19 4.69 7.80
CA MET A 46 -10.20 5.73 8.01
C MET A 46 -10.81 7.10 7.76
N PHE A 47 -10.37 8.10 8.53
CA PHE A 47 -10.70 9.49 8.25
C PHE A 47 -10.02 9.94 6.96
N LYS A 48 -10.53 11.00 6.33
CA LYS A 48 -9.90 11.59 5.14
C LYS A 48 -8.47 12.02 5.46
N HIS A 49 -7.51 11.45 4.74
CA HIS A 49 -6.09 11.78 4.86
C HIS A 49 -5.37 11.48 3.55
N VAL A 50 -4.11 11.87 3.50
CA VAL A 50 -3.10 11.45 2.52
C VAL A 50 -1.95 10.82 3.29
N ASP A 51 -1.37 9.77 2.74
CA ASP A 51 -0.18 9.13 3.31
C ASP A 51 1.05 9.98 3.01
N SER A 52 1.21 11.08 3.76
CA SER A 52 2.25 12.09 3.53
C SER A 52 3.69 11.59 3.72
N GLN A 53 3.87 10.40 4.29
CA GLN A 53 5.17 9.75 4.45
C GLN A 53 5.54 8.86 3.26
N ASN A 54 4.62 8.61 2.34
CA ASN A 54 4.93 7.85 1.13
C ASN A 54 5.74 8.70 0.15
N ASP A 55 6.67 8.08 -0.55
CA ASP A 55 7.31 8.70 -1.71
C ASP A 55 6.24 8.96 -2.79
N ALA A 56 6.12 10.21 -3.23
CA ALA A 56 5.11 10.62 -4.20
C ALA A 56 5.22 9.91 -5.56
N HIS A 57 6.40 9.37 -5.90
CA HIS A 57 6.62 8.64 -7.13
C HIS A 57 6.27 7.16 -7.02
N VAL A 58 6.14 6.62 -5.80
CA VAL A 58 5.89 5.19 -5.56
C VAL A 58 4.44 5.00 -5.15
N TRP A 59 3.64 4.45 -6.06
CA TRP A 59 2.24 4.14 -5.78
C TRP A 59 2.11 2.95 -4.84
N CYS A 60 1.22 3.04 -3.86
CA CYS A 60 0.89 1.90 -2.99
C CYS A 60 -0.02 0.92 -3.73
N ALA A 61 0.27 -0.37 -3.58
CA ALA A 61 -0.67 -1.43 -3.94
C ALA A 61 -1.60 -1.71 -2.75
N ILE A 62 -2.85 -1.25 -2.83
CA ILE A 62 -3.86 -1.47 -1.79
C ILE A 62 -4.72 -2.65 -2.21
N THR A 63 -4.79 -3.71 -1.40
CA THR A 63 -5.62 -4.89 -1.71
C THR A 63 -6.73 -5.03 -0.68
N ASN A 64 -7.96 -5.20 -1.15
CA ASN A 64 -9.11 -5.41 -0.27
C ASN A 64 -9.34 -6.91 -0.02
N GLY A 65 -9.51 -7.30 1.24
CA GLY A 65 -9.63 -8.70 1.65
C GLY A 65 -10.80 -8.94 2.60
N GLY A 66 -11.13 -10.22 2.79
CA GLY A 66 -12.20 -10.66 3.70
C GLY A 66 -13.53 -10.95 3.00
N ARG A 67 -14.56 -11.20 3.82
CA ARG A 67 -15.90 -11.60 3.35
C ARG A 67 -16.94 -10.60 3.84
N PHE A 68 -17.43 -9.77 2.93
CA PHE A 68 -18.47 -8.76 3.19
C PHE A 68 -19.22 -8.40 1.90
N ASP A 69 -20.33 -7.68 2.04
CA ASP A 69 -21.10 -7.14 0.90
C ASP A 69 -20.46 -5.81 0.46
N PHE A 70 -19.67 -5.85 -0.62
CA PHE A 70 -18.92 -4.69 -1.12
C PHE A 70 -19.80 -3.58 -1.70
N LYS A 71 -21.09 -3.85 -1.95
CA LYS A 71 -22.07 -2.82 -2.35
C LYS A 71 -22.59 -2.02 -1.17
N LYS A 72 -22.34 -2.49 0.06
CA LYS A 72 -22.79 -1.86 1.32
C LYS A 72 -21.64 -1.34 2.18
N GLY A 73 -20.39 -1.61 1.82
CA GLY A 73 -19.23 -1.19 2.61
C GLY A 73 -17.91 -1.53 1.93
N GLY A 74 -16.81 -1.06 2.52
CA GLY A 74 -15.46 -1.27 1.97
C GLY A 74 -15.14 -0.45 0.73
N HIS A 75 -15.90 0.62 0.47
CA HIS A 75 -15.70 1.52 -0.67
C HIS A 75 -14.40 2.33 -0.53
N MET A 76 -13.74 2.61 -1.67
CA MET A 76 -12.66 3.58 -1.75
C MET A 76 -13.25 4.96 -2.08
N VAL A 77 -12.96 5.95 -1.24
CA VAL A 77 -13.50 7.32 -1.38
C VAL A 77 -12.38 8.28 -1.75
N LEU A 78 -12.45 8.83 -2.96
CA LEU A 78 -11.49 9.80 -3.49
C LEU A 78 -12.15 11.19 -3.47
N TYR A 79 -11.97 11.90 -2.35
CA TYR A 79 -12.67 13.16 -2.07
C TYR A 79 -12.43 14.24 -3.13
N ASP A 80 -11.17 14.44 -3.54
CA ASP A 80 -10.82 15.50 -4.48
C ASP A 80 -11.38 15.23 -5.89
N LEU A 81 -11.52 13.94 -6.23
CA LEU A 81 -12.14 13.49 -7.49
C LEU A 81 -13.67 13.38 -7.39
N LYS A 82 -14.25 13.59 -6.20
CA LYS A 82 -15.68 13.41 -5.91
C LYS A 82 -16.20 12.03 -6.33
N LEU A 83 -15.38 10.99 -6.13
CA LEU A 83 -15.67 9.63 -6.57
C LEU A 83 -15.76 8.68 -5.37
N ILE A 84 -16.77 7.80 -5.42
CA ILE A 84 -16.91 6.66 -4.52
C ILE A 84 -16.84 5.41 -5.40
N ILE A 85 -15.91 4.51 -5.09
CA ILE A 85 -15.65 3.30 -5.86
C ILE A 85 -16.02 2.09 -5.00
N GLU A 86 -16.93 1.26 -5.50
CA GLU A 86 -17.10 -0.12 -5.00
C GLU A 86 -15.77 -0.84 -5.14
N PHE A 87 -15.20 -1.33 -4.03
CA PHE A 87 -13.91 -1.99 -4.02
C PHE A 87 -14.05 -3.43 -3.51
N PRO A 88 -14.39 -4.39 -4.39
CA PRO A 88 -14.67 -5.77 -4.01
C PRO A 88 -13.49 -6.48 -3.34
N PRO A 89 -13.73 -7.49 -2.47
CA PRO A 89 -12.68 -8.40 -2.01
C PRO A 89 -11.92 -9.04 -3.18
N GLY A 90 -10.59 -9.05 -3.09
CA GLY A 90 -9.71 -9.57 -4.14
C GLY A 90 -9.29 -8.53 -5.19
N CYS A 91 -9.86 -7.31 -5.15
CA CYS A 91 -9.39 -6.22 -6.00
C CYS A 91 -8.17 -5.52 -5.38
N THR A 92 -7.29 -5.03 -6.27
CA THR A 92 -6.13 -4.22 -5.92
C THR A 92 -6.19 -2.89 -6.67
N ALA A 93 -5.94 -1.79 -5.96
CA ALA A 93 -5.77 -0.45 -6.52
C ALA A 93 -4.27 -0.10 -6.53
N ILE A 94 -3.83 0.56 -7.60
CA ILE A 94 -2.45 1.04 -7.85
C ILE A 94 -2.49 2.44 -8.45
#